data_AF-A0A3D3PM19-F1
#
_entry.id   AF-A0A3D3PM19-F1
#
_cell.length_a   1.000
_cell.length_b   1.000
_cell.length_c   1.000
_cell.angle_alpha   90.00
_cell.angle_beta   90.00
_cell.angle_gamma   90.00
#
_symmetry.space_group_name_H-M   'P 1'
#
loop_
_entity.id
_entity.type
_entity.pdbx_description
1 polymer ?
#
loop_
_entity_poly.entity_id
_entity_poly.type
_entity_poly.pdbx_seq_one_letter_code
_entity_poly.pdbx_strand_id
1 'polypeptide(L)' 'MADRHAIAVVGGGWAGCAAAVELARAGHAVTLFEA' A
#
# COMPACT_ATOMS: atom_id res chain seq x y z
N MET A 1 18.61 -3.17 -6.17
CA MET A 1 17.72 -2.25 -5.43
C MET A 1 16.34 -2.41 -6.08
N ALA A 2 15.37 -3.03 -5.41
CA ALA A 2 14.04 -3.21 -6.00
C ALA A 2 13.41 -1.83 -6.29
N ASP A 3 12.68 -1.69 -7.39
CA ASP A 3 12.05 -0.43 -7.79
C ASP A 3 11.07 0.05 -6.72
N ARG A 4 11.29 1.26 -6.19
CA ARG A 4 10.43 1.88 -5.18
C ARG A 4 9.41 2.78 -5.86
N HIS A 5 8.18 2.32 -5.98
CA HIS A 5 7.06 3.11 -6.50
C HIS A 5 6.25 3.78 -5.37
N ALA A 6 5.59 4.89 -5.72
CA ALA A 6 4.52 5.47 -4.92
C ALA A 6 3.20 4.80 -5.31
N ILE A 7 2.47 4.26 -4.32
CA ILE A 7 1.26 3.47 -4.55
C ILE A 7 0.10 4.04 -3.75
N ALA A 8 -1.04 4.23 -4.43
CA ALA A 8 -2.31 4.55 -3.80
C ALA A 8 -3.12 3.26 -3.60
N VAL A 9 -3.57 3.00 -2.38
CA VAL A 9 -4.53 1.94 -2.07
C VAL A 9 -5.86 2.59 -1.73
N VAL A 10 -6.94 2.20 -2.43
CA VAL A 10 -8.28 2.75 -2.21
C VAL A 10 -9.14 1.66 -1.58
N GLY A 11 -9.69 1.95 -0.40
CA GLY A 11 -10.40 1.00 0.44
C GLY A 11 -9.56 0.57 1.65
N GLY A 12 -10.06 0.82 2.86
CA GLY A 12 -9.47 0.52 4.17
C GLY A 12 -10.02 -0.75 4.82
N GLY A 13 -10.82 -1.53 4.09
CA GLY A 13 -11.22 -2.88 4.53
C GLY A 13 -10.01 -3.83 4.65
N TRP A 14 -10.25 -5.05 5.13
CA TRP A 14 -9.20 -6.06 5.38
C TRP A 14 -8.26 -6.28 4.19
N ALA A 15 -8.82 -6.34 2.97
CA ALA A 15 -8.03 -6.52 1.75
C ALA A 15 -7.11 -5.33 1.47
N GLY A 16 -7.61 -4.10 1.61
CA GLY A 16 -6.82 -2.90 1.36
C GLY A 16 -5.73 -2.67 2.40
N CYS A 17 -6.05 -2.89 3.68
CA CYS A 17 -5.05 -2.85 4.73
C CYS A 17 -3.95 -3.91 4.53
N ALA A 18 -4.32 -5.15 4.18
CA ALA A 18 -3.33 -6.21 3.91
C ALA A 18 -2.44 -5.85 2.71
N ALA A 19 -3.02 -5.35 1.62
CA ALA A 19 -2.26 -4.91 0.46
C ALA A 19 -1.29 -3.77 0.81
N ALA A 20 -1.74 -2.76 1.55
CA ALA A 20 -0.90 -1.64 1.96
C ALA A 20 0.30 -2.08 2.83
N VAL A 21 0.08 -3.03 3.75
CA VAL A 21 1.15 -3.59 4.59
C VAL A 21 2.19 -4.33 3.76
N GLU A 22 1.76 -5.21 2.85
CA GLU A 22 2.70 -5.99 2.03
C GLU A 22 3.48 -5.10 1.06
N LEU A 23 2.84 -4.08 0.47
CA LEU A 23 3.52 -3.09 -0.36
C LEU A 23 4.53 -2.24 0.42
N ALA A 24 4.21 -1.86 1.66
CA ALA A 24 5.14 -1.14 2.53
C ALA A 24 6.34 -2.03 2.93
N ARG A 25 6.11 -3.32 3.22
CA ARG A 25 7.17 -4.31 3.49
C ARG A 25 8.09 -4.52 2.28
N ALA A 26 7.55 -4.45 1.08
CA ALA A 26 8.32 -4.47 -0.17
C ALA A 26 9.13 -3.17 -0.42
N GLY A 27 8.97 -2.15 0.42
CA GLY A 27 9.74 -0.91 0.38
C GLY A 27 9.11 0.22 -0.43
N HIS A 28 7.85 0.05 -0.86
CA HIS A 28 7.10 1.08 -1.59
C HIS A 28 6.58 2.17 -0.65
N ALA A 29 6.43 3.38 -1.18
CA ALA A 29 5.75 4.46 -0.47
C ALA A 29 4.23 4.32 -0.71
N VAL A 30 3.48 4.00 0.33
CA VAL A 30 2.03 3.70 0.20
C VAL A 30 1.20 4.80 0.85
N THR A 31 0.15 5.24 0.17
CA THR A 31 -0.92 6.08 0.75
C THR A 31 -2.24 5.32 0.64
N LEU A 32 -2.93 5.14 1.76
CA LEU A 32 -4.24 4.48 1.81
C LEU A 32 -5.34 5.55 1.91
N PHE A 33 -6.37 5.42 1.07
CA PHE A 33 -7.54 6.28 1.03
C PHE A 33 -8.77 5.46 1.42
N GLU A 34 -9.59 5.98 2.32
CA GLU A 34 -10.87 5.42 2.74
C GLU A 34 -11.91 6.55 2.84
N ALA A 35 -13.20 6.21 2.72
CA ALA A 35 -14.31 7.18 2.77
C ALA A 35 -14.56 7.74 4.17
#